data_AF-A0A7T4FPR3-F1
#
_entry.id   AF-A0A7T4FPR3-F1
#
_cell.length_a   1.000
_cell.length_b   1.000
_cell.length_c   1.000
_cell.angle_alpha   90.00
_cell.angle_beta   90.00
_cell.angle_gamma   90.00
#
_symmetry.space_group_name_H-M   'P 1'
#
loop_
_entity.id
_entity.type
_entity.pdbx_description
1 polymer ?
#
loop_
_entity_poly.entity_id
_entity_poly.type
_entity_poly.pdbx_seq_one_letter_code
_entity_poly.pdbx_strand_id
1 'polypeptide(L)'
;MMGQIEFDKRRAQEAAAAVARQRQAQQPYVEPDVNILRSVFVWNDETGNCYYLPCGSQEIGWFAKKKIIKRAQETYKKLYGEEPNRYIDWDCGMAAITMGVSKKTGKIEAYVDTDIKAWIKKYGENDPDILDKVNQNALDYCSTQADNCQLIYGTYDIPDNR
;
A
#
# COMPACT_ATOMS: atom_id res chain seq x y z
N MET A 1 -15.97 -59.02 -18.76
CA MET A 1 -16.72 -59.27 -17.51
C MET A 1 -15.80 -58.81 -16.39
N MET A 2 -16.10 -57.68 -15.74
CA MET A 2 -15.22 -57.14 -14.68
C MET A 2 -15.20 -58.10 -13.48
N GLY A 3 -14.02 -58.37 -12.94
CA GLY A 3 -13.84 -59.27 -11.81
C GLY A 3 -14.34 -58.66 -10.50
N GLN A 4 -14.75 -59.50 -9.55
CA GLN A 4 -15.31 -59.07 -8.26
C GLN A 4 -14.36 -58.13 -7.48
N ILE A 5 -13.04 -58.36 -7.62
CA ILE A 5 -11.98 -57.53 -7.03
C ILE A 5 -11.93 -56.12 -7.66
N GLU A 6 -12.19 -56.00 -8.97
CA GLU A 6 -12.20 -54.70 -9.66
C GLU A 6 -13.43 -53.88 -9.25
N PHE A 7 -14.54 -54.55 -8.97
CA PHE A 7 -15.76 -53.91 -8.48
C PHE A 7 -15.57 -53.33 -7.08
N ASP A 8 -14.93 -54.09 -6.18
CA ASP A 8 -14.66 -53.63 -4.82
C ASP A 8 -13.65 -52.49 -4.77
N LYS A 9 -12.61 -52.51 -5.63
CA LYS A 9 -11.66 -51.38 -5.77
C LYS A 9 -12.35 -50.11 -6.23
N ARG A 10 -13.28 -50.20 -7.20
CA ARG A 10 -14.02 -49.04 -7.71
C ARG A 10 -14.95 -48.47 -6.64
N ARG A 11 -15.66 -49.32 -5.90
CA ARG A 11 -16.52 -48.91 -4.79
C ARG A 11 -15.73 -48.21 -3.68
N ALA A 12 -14.53 -48.70 -3.35
CA ALA A 12 -13.66 -48.05 -2.37
C ALA A 12 -13.16 -46.68 -2.83
N GLN A 13 -12.80 -46.53 -4.12
CA GLN A 13 -12.40 -45.25 -4.70
C GLN A 13 -13.57 -44.25 -4.75
N GLU A 14 -14.77 -44.68 -5.14
CA GLU A 14 -15.97 -43.85 -5.17
C GLU A 14 -16.35 -43.37 -3.76
N ALA A 15 -16.26 -44.25 -2.74
CA ALA A 15 -16.49 -43.88 -1.34
C ALA A 15 -15.44 -42.89 -0.82
N ALA A 16 -14.15 -43.10 -1.13
CA ALA A 16 -13.09 -42.16 -0.76
C ALA A 16 -13.27 -40.79 -1.44
N ALA A 17 -13.67 -40.76 -2.71
CA ALA A 17 -13.97 -39.53 -3.44
C ALA A 17 -15.20 -38.81 -2.88
N ALA A 18 -16.23 -39.55 -2.47
CA ALA A 18 -17.42 -38.99 -1.83
C ALA A 18 -17.10 -38.37 -0.46
N VAL A 19 -16.29 -39.04 0.36
CA VAL A 19 -15.81 -38.52 1.65
C VAL A 19 -14.91 -37.30 1.45
N ALA A 20 -14.03 -37.31 0.44
CA ALA A 20 -13.20 -36.15 0.10
C ALA A 20 -14.03 -34.94 -0.35
N ARG A 21 -15.06 -35.17 -1.18
CA ARG A 21 -16.03 -34.12 -1.58
C ARG A 21 -16.84 -33.60 -0.40
N GLN A 22 -17.29 -34.48 0.50
CA GLN A 22 -17.96 -34.06 1.74
C GLN A 22 -17.04 -33.25 2.65
N ARG A 23 -15.77 -33.63 2.78
CA ARG A 23 -14.77 -32.86 3.55
C ARG A 23 -14.49 -31.49 2.93
N GLN A 24 -14.41 -31.38 1.60
CA GLN A 24 -14.29 -30.10 0.93
C GLN A 24 -15.54 -29.23 1.11
N ALA A 25 -16.74 -29.83 1.02
CA ALA A 25 -18.01 -29.12 1.23
C ALA A 25 -18.26 -28.72 2.70
N GLN A 26 -17.58 -29.36 3.66
CA GLN A 26 -17.65 -29.05 5.09
C GLN A 26 -16.50 -28.15 5.58
N GLN A 27 -15.62 -27.68 4.69
CA GLN A 27 -14.71 -26.61 5.11
C GLN A 27 -15.57 -25.39 5.44
N PRO A 28 -15.52 -24.87 6.68
CA PRO A 28 -16.23 -23.64 7.00
C PRO A 28 -15.76 -22.56 6.04
N TYR A 29 -16.69 -21.85 5.41
CA TYR A 29 -16.39 -20.65 4.65
C TYR A 29 -15.81 -19.63 5.63
N VAL A 30 -14.49 -19.46 5.58
CA VAL A 30 -13.79 -18.39 6.30
C VAL A 30 -13.95 -17.16 5.42
N GLU A 31 -14.73 -16.18 5.86
CA GLU A 31 -14.70 -14.85 5.23
C GLU A 31 -13.23 -14.40 5.23
N PRO A 32 -12.63 -14.09 4.06
CA PRO A 32 -11.28 -13.56 4.07
C PRO A 32 -11.31 -12.29 4.94
N ASP A 33 -10.44 -12.21 5.95
CA ASP A 33 -10.26 -11.01 6.76
C ASP A 33 -9.81 -9.87 5.83
N VAL A 34 -10.77 -9.18 5.20
CA VAL A 34 -10.50 -8.16 4.21
C VAL A 34 -10.01 -6.93 4.97
N ASN A 35 -8.70 -6.83 5.17
CA ASN A 35 -8.08 -5.62 5.67
C ASN A 35 -8.10 -4.55 4.57
N ILE A 36 -8.41 -3.30 4.93
CA ILE A 36 -7.99 -2.19 4.07
C ILE A 36 -6.50 -1.95 4.24
N LEU A 37 -5.84 -1.57 3.15
CA LEU A 37 -4.45 -1.17 3.13
C LEU A 37 -4.35 0.28 2.67
N ARG A 38 -3.80 1.14 3.52
CA ARG A 38 -3.61 2.56 3.20
C ARG A 38 -2.22 3.02 3.55
N SER A 39 -1.66 3.83 2.65
CA SER A 39 -0.42 4.56 2.89
C SER A 39 -0.75 5.93 3.45
N VAL A 40 0.00 6.38 4.45
CA VAL A 40 -0.22 7.68 5.10
C VAL A 40 1.11 8.40 5.24
N PHE A 41 1.17 9.64 4.77
CA PHE A 41 2.28 10.55 4.99
C PHE A 41 1.83 11.67 5.92
N VAL A 42 2.59 11.91 6.99
CA VAL A 42 2.31 12.94 7.98
C VAL A 42 3.53 13.85 8.12
N TRP A 43 3.29 15.15 8.31
CA TRP A 43 4.36 16.12 8.52
C TRP A 43 3.89 17.29 9.38
N ASN A 44 4.86 18.05 9.87
CA ASN A 44 4.64 19.35 10.49
C ASN A 44 5.11 20.46 9.54
N ASP A 45 4.21 21.37 9.19
CA ASP A 45 4.47 22.42 8.20
C ASP A 45 5.38 23.56 8.70
N GLU A 46 5.80 23.51 9.96
CA GLU A 46 6.70 24.48 10.61
C GLU A 46 8.09 23.90 10.85
N THR A 47 8.19 22.64 11.29
CA THR A 47 9.49 22.00 11.59
C THR A 47 10.06 21.20 10.41
N GLY A 48 9.21 20.79 9.46
CA GLY A 48 9.60 19.95 8.33
C GLY A 48 9.82 18.48 8.69
N ASN A 49 9.70 18.11 9.96
CA ASN A 49 9.71 16.70 10.37
C ASN A 49 8.55 15.96 9.69
N CYS A 50 8.80 14.72 9.29
CA CYS A 50 7.83 13.92 8.56
C CYS A 50 7.94 12.43 8.89
N TYR A 51 6.86 11.69 8.67
CA TYR A 51 6.84 10.24 8.80
C TYR A 51 5.94 9.62 7.73
N TYR A 52 6.42 8.52 7.16
CA TYR A 52 5.68 7.74 6.18
C TYR A 52 5.30 6.39 6.75
N LEU A 53 4.01 6.08 6.77
CA LEU A 53 3.48 4.75 7.04
C LEU A 53 3.10 4.08 5.71
N PRO A 54 3.95 3.21 5.14
CA PRO A 54 3.60 2.46 3.94
C PRO A 54 2.57 1.36 4.28
N CYS A 55 1.51 1.27 3.49
CA CYS A 55 0.59 0.13 3.47
C CYS A 55 0.09 -0.35 4.85
N GLY A 56 -0.30 0.59 5.72
CA GLY A 56 -0.88 0.26 7.02
C GLY A 56 -2.16 -0.56 6.86
N SER A 57 -2.22 -1.69 7.56
CA SER A 57 -3.36 -2.60 7.54
C SER A 57 -4.31 -2.38 8.71
N GLN A 58 -5.61 -2.51 8.42
CA GLN A 58 -6.67 -2.51 9.41
C GLN A 58 -7.87 -3.29 8.88
N GLU A 59 -8.44 -4.14 9.72
CA GLU A 59 -9.69 -4.85 9.44
C GLU A 59 -10.76 -3.88 8.94
N ILE A 60 -11.46 -4.25 7.86
CA ILE A 60 -12.54 -3.44 7.31
C ILE A 60 -13.53 -3.06 8.40
N GLY A 61 -13.86 -1.79 8.43
CA GLY A 61 -14.82 -1.24 9.37
C GLY A 61 -14.95 0.25 9.18
N TRP A 62 -16.02 0.80 9.74
CA TRP A 62 -16.39 2.21 9.59
C TRP A 62 -15.24 3.20 9.93
N PHE A 63 -14.34 2.80 10.84
CA PHE A 63 -13.22 3.63 11.31
C PHE A 63 -11.84 3.15 10.85
N ALA A 64 -11.77 2.18 9.93
CA ALA A 64 -10.50 1.55 9.58
C ALA A 64 -9.47 2.57 9.04
N LYS A 65 -9.88 3.44 8.09
CA LYS A 65 -9.00 4.51 7.56
C LYS A 65 -8.52 5.45 8.66
N LYS A 66 -9.43 5.87 9.55
CA LYS A 66 -9.11 6.78 10.65
C LYS A 66 -8.12 6.15 11.65
N LYS A 67 -8.24 4.85 11.92
CA LYS A 67 -7.29 4.11 12.77
C LYS A 67 -5.89 4.07 12.17
N ILE A 68 -5.76 3.88 10.85
CA ILE A 68 -4.47 3.89 10.17
C ILE A 68 -3.83 5.29 10.24
N ILE A 69 -4.58 6.34 9.93
CA ILE A 69 -4.08 7.74 10.03
C ILE A 69 -3.62 8.05 11.46
N LYS A 70 -4.44 7.69 12.46
CA LYS A 70 -4.09 7.89 13.87
C LYS A 70 -2.80 7.16 14.25
N ARG A 71 -2.60 5.94 13.76
CA ARG A 71 -1.36 5.17 13.98
C ARG A 71 -0.15 5.87 13.39
N ALA A 72 -0.27 6.47 12.20
CA ALA A 72 0.81 7.25 11.59
C ALA A 72 1.14 8.50 12.44
N GLN A 73 0.13 9.23 12.89
CA GLN A 73 0.30 10.41 13.74
C GLN A 73 0.90 10.07 15.12
N GLU A 74 0.44 9.00 15.76
CA GLU A 74 0.98 8.52 17.03
C GLU A 74 2.44 8.06 16.88
N THR A 75 2.80 7.48 15.73
CA THR A 75 4.19 7.08 15.45
C THR A 75 5.09 8.29 15.23
N TYR A 76 4.64 9.25 14.43
CA TYR A 76 5.31 10.53 14.26
C TYR A 76 5.59 11.20 15.61
N LYS A 77 4.57 11.29 16.48
CA LYS A 77 4.71 11.92 17.79
C LYS A 77 5.76 11.23 18.65
N LYS A 78 5.83 9.90 18.61
CA LYS A 78 6.86 9.12 19.32
C LYS A 78 8.27 9.40 18.78
N LEU A 79 8.41 9.62 17.47
CA LEU A 79 9.71 9.86 16.82
C LEU A 79 10.24 11.27 17.10
N TYR A 80 9.38 12.29 17.04
CA TYR A 80 9.82 13.69 17.06
C TYR A 80 9.45 14.45 18.33
N GLY A 81 8.61 13.89 19.20
CA GLY A 81 8.17 14.55 20.43
C GLY A 81 7.18 15.71 20.21
N GLU A 82 6.67 15.87 18.99
CA GLU A 82 5.72 16.92 18.60
C GLU A 82 4.51 16.34 17.85
N GLU A 83 3.45 17.12 17.69
CA GLU A 83 2.28 16.70 16.90
C GLU A 83 2.47 17.05 15.41
N PRO A 84 2.10 16.15 14.48
CA PRO A 84 2.00 16.50 13.08
C PRO A 84 0.75 17.37 12.88
N ASN A 85 0.84 18.37 12.00
CA ASN A 85 -0.29 19.26 11.71
C ASN A 85 -0.87 19.06 10.29
N ARG A 86 -0.22 18.25 9.45
CA ARG A 86 -0.68 17.87 8.11
C ARG A 86 -0.59 16.36 7.90
N TYR A 87 -1.43 15.87 6.99
CA TYR A 87 -1.33 14.51 6.48
C TYR A 87 -1.95 14.40 5.09
N ILE A 88 -1.51 13.39 4.35
CA ILE A 88 -2.12 12.92 3.10
C ILE A 88 -2.13 11.39 3.12
N ASP A 89 -3.20 10.79 2.59
CA ASP A 89 -3.36 9.34 2.60
C ASP A 89 -3.93 8.81 1.28
N TRP A 90 -3.43 7.68 0.82
CA TRP A 90 -3.82 7.02 -0.44
C TRP A 90 -3.93 5.50 -0.25
N ASP A 91 -4.40 4.81 -1.28
CA ASP A 91 -4.44 3.35 -1.28
C ASP A 91 -3.01 2.79 -1.23
N CYS A 92 -2.81 1.64 -0.60
CA CYS A 92 -1.50 1.00 -0.58
C CYS A 92 -0.96 0.80 -2.00
N GLY A 93 0.24 1.30 -2.25
CA GLY A 93 0.85 1.30 -3.57
C GLY A 93 2.08 2.20 -3.61
N MET A 94 2.74 2.19 -4.77
CA MET A 94 3.94 2.99 -4.98
C MET A 94 3.67 4.48 -4.91
N ALA A 95 4.64 5.22 -4.36
CA ALA A 95 4.55 6.66 -4.24
C ALA A 95 5.92 7.31 -4.40
N ALA A 96 5.97 8.43 -5.12
CA ALA A 96 7.06 9.39 -5.03
C ALA A 96 6.58 10.56 -4.17
N ILE A 97 7.25 10.77 -3.04
CA ILE A 97 6.88 11.81 -2.06
C ILE A 97 7.93 12.89 -2.08
N THR A 98 7.51 14.11 -2.40
CA THR A 98 8.37 15.29 -2.33
C THR A 98 7.83 16.28 -1.30
N MET A 99 8.72 17.06 -0.70
CA MET A 99 8.34 18.19 0.16
C MET A 99 9.09 19.44 -0.26
N GLY A 100 8.44 20.59 -0.13
CA GLY A 100 9.04 21.90 -0.38
C GLY A 100 8.27 22.99 0.34
N VAL A 101 8.79 24.22 0.30
CA VAL A 101 8.12 25.40 0.86
C VAL A 101 7.21 25.98 -0.22
N SER A 102 5.89 25.88 -0.02
CA SER A 102 4.90 26.36 -0.98
C SER A 102 5.08 27.84 -1.30
N LYS A 103 5.18 28.17 -2.59
CA LYS A 103 5.30 29.56 -3.06
C LYS A 103 4.06 30.39 -2.73
N LYS A 104 2.92 29.72 -2.54
CA LYS A 104 1.63 30.37 -2.26
C LYS A 104 1.43 30.62 -0.77
N THR A 105 1.76 29.65 0.07
CA THR A 105 1.42 29.69 1.51
C THR A 105 2.64 29.98 2.40
N GLY A 106 3.85 29.82 1.88
CA GLY A 106 5.10 29.90 2.64
C GLY A 106 5.27 28.76 3.66
N LYS A 107 4.38 27.76 3.65
CA LYS A 107 4.39 26.60 4.53
C LYS A 107 5.00 25.39 3.84
N ILE A 108 5.56 24.48 4.62
CA ILE A 108 6.08 23.23 4.07
C ILE A 108 4.90 22.34 3.64
N GLU A 109 4.89 21.96 2.37
CA GLU A 109 3.85 21.12 1.76
C GLU A 109 4.47 19.85 1.17
N ALA A 110 3.69 18.78 1.18
CA ALA A 110 4.04 17.51 0.56
C ALA A 110 3.24 17.29 -0.73
N TYR A 111 3.92 16.80 -1.77
CA TYR A 111 3.32 16.40 -3.04
C TYR A 111 3.59 14.92 -3.27
N VAL A 112 2.53 14.18 -3.55
CA VAL A 112 2.58 12.72 -3.68
C VAL A 112 2.06 12.33 -5.05
N ASP A 113 2.89 11.63 -5.82
CA ASP A 113 2.49 10.97 -7.05
C ASP A 113 2.38 9.47 -6.80
N THR A 114 1.26 8.86 -7.21
CA THR A 114 0.93 7.45 -6.96
C THR A 114 0.41 6.73 -8.21
N ASP A 115 0.35 7.42 -9.37
CA ASP A 115 -0.30 6.88 -10.57
C ASP A 115 0.67 6.01 -11.40
N ILE A 116 0.87 4.78 -10.91
CA ILE A 116 1.71 3.77 -11.57
C ILE A 116 1.29 3.56 -13.04
N LYS A 117 -0.01 3.61 -13.34
CA LYS A 117 -0.49 3.42 -14.72
C LYS A 117 -0.08 4.59 -15.61
N ALA A 118 -0.13 5.82 -15.11
CA ALA A 118 0.38 6.98 -15.83
C ALA A 118 1.89 6.90 -16.03
N TRP A 119 2.65 6.42 -15.04
CA TRP A 119 4.09 6.22 -15.16
C TRP A 119 4.44 5.22 -16.26
N ILE A 120 3.82 4.04 -16.23
CA ILE A 120 4.00 2.99 -17.24
C ILE A 120 3.59 3.50 -18.62
N LYS A 121 2.47 4.23 -18.73
CA LYS A 121 2.03 4.79 -20.01
C LYS A 121 3.00 5.84 -20.56
N LYS A 122 3.64 6.64 -19.69
CA LYS A 122 4.56 7.71 -20.09
C LYS A 122 5.92 7.17 -20.51
N TYR A 123 6.46 6.19 -19.78
CA TYR A 123 7.84 5.73 -19.94
C TYR A 123 7.97 4.33 -20.56
N GLY A 124 6.94 3.50 -20.43
CA GLY A 124 6.97 2.10 -20.83
C GLY A 124 7.35 1.19 -19.65
N GLU A 125 6.66 0.05 -19.55
CA GLU A 125 6.84 -0.93 -18.46
C GLU A 125 8.26 -1.52 -18.39
N ASN A 126 8.97 -1.53 -19.52
CA ASN A 126 10.31 -2.11 -19.65
C ASN A 126 11.45 -1.07 -19.55
N ASP A 127 11.12 0.19 -19.23
CA ASP A 127 12.13 1.23 -19.06
C ASP A 127 12.89 0.96 -17.73
N PRO A 128 14.19 0.62 -17.77
CA PRO A 128 14.94 0.27 -16.58
C PRO A 128 15.07 1.44 -15.58
N ASP A 129 14.89 2.67 -16.06
CA ASP A 129 15.06 3.90 -15.28
C ASP A 129 13.70 4.56 -14.96
N ILE A 130 12.58 3.84 -15.13
CA ILE A 130 11.23 4.39 -14.93
C ILE A 130 11.06 5.05 -13.55
N LEU A 131 11.62 4.44 -12.51
CA LEU A 131 11.51 4.90 -11.13
C LEU A 131 12.29 6.21 -10.90
N ASP A 132 13.52 6.31 -11.42
CA ASP A 132 14.30 7.56 -11.38
C ASP A 132 13.60 8.69 -12.15
N LYS A 133 13.02 8.38 -13.31
CA LYS A 133 12.25 9.34 -14.12
C LYS A 133 10.95 9.78 -13.45
N VAL A 134 10.35 8.92 -12.63
CA VAL A 134 9.18 9.25 -11.80
C VAL A 134 9.60 10.15 -10.64
N ASN A 135 10.67 9.80 -9.93
CA ASN A 135 11.20 10.61 -8.83
C ASN A 135 11.60 12.02 -9.32
N GLN A 136 12.24 12.11 -10.48
CA GLN A 136 12.59 13.40 -11.10
C GLN A 136 11.35 14.19 -11.51
N ASN A 137 10.35 13.57 -12.14
CA ASN A 137 9.08 14.26 -12.44
C ASN A 137 8.41 14.82 -11.18
N ALA A 138 8.43 14.06 -10.08
CA ALA A 138 7.84 14.50 -8.81
C ALA A 138 8.56 15.74 -8.28
N LEU A 139 9.90 15.77 -8.37
CA LEU A 139 10.71 16.95 -8.02
C LEU A 139 10.43 18.14 -8.94
N ASP A 140 10.34 17.91 -10.25
CA ASP A 140 10.05 18.94 -11.23
C ASP A 140 8.66 19.54 -10.99
N TYR A 141 7.66 18.69 -10.74
CA TYR A 141 6.30 19.12 -10.39
C TYR A 141 6.28 19.91 -9.09
N CYS A 142 6.91 19.41 -8.02
CA CYS A 142 7.06 20.14 -6.76
C CYS A 142 7.66 21.53 -7.01
N SER A 143 8.72 21.62 -7.81
CA SER A 143 9.42 22.88 -8.11
C SER A 143 8.54 23.90 -8.85
N THR A 144 7.44 23.47 -9.48
CA THR A 144 6.44 24.40 -10.03
C THR A 144 5.59 25.08 -8.95
N GLN A 145 5.39 24.42 -7.80
CA GLN A 145 4.49 24.86 -6.72
C GLN A 145 5.23 25.40 -5.49
N ALA A 146 6.45 24.91 -5.25
CA ALA A 146 7.22 25.12 -4.04
C ALA A 146 8.70 25.40 -4.35
N ASP A 147 9.38 26.03 -3.39
CA ASP A 147 10.82 26.22 -3.37
C ASP A 147 11.49 25.14 -2.50
N ASN A 148 12.79 24.90 -2.71
CA ASN A 148 13.60 23.94 -1.96
C ASN A 148 13.01 22.52 -1.94
N CYS A 149 12.44 22.08 -3.07
CA CYS A 149 11.86 20.76 -3.21
C CYS A 149 12.89 19.64 -3.02
N GLN A 150 12.54 18.65 -2.20
CA GLN A 150 13.35 17.47 -1.92
C GLN A 150 12.50 16.21 -2.05
N LEU A 151 13.11 15.15 -2.56
CA LEU A 151 12.52 13.82 -2.56
C LEU A 151 12.70 13.26 -1.15
N ILE A 152 11.59 12.97 -0.49
CA ILE A 152 11.58 12.47 0.90
C ILE A 152 11.52 10.95 0.90
N TYR A 153 10.67 10.38 0.04
CA TYR A 153 10.60 8.96 -0.21
C TYR A 153 10.53 8.72 -1.70
N GLY A 154 11.52 7.98 -2.22
CA GLY A 154 11.53 7.53 -3.60
C GLY A 154 10.72 6.26 -3.76
N THR A 155 10.38 5.93 -5.00
CA THR A 155 9.69 4.68 -5.35
C THR A 155 10.46 3.40 -5.01
N TYR A 156 11.73 3.52 -4.57
CA TYR A 156 12.57 2.41 -4.10
C TYR A 156 12.41 2.12 -2.60
N ASP A 157 11.81 3.03 -1.82
CA ASP A 157 11.79 2.97 -0.35
C ASP A 157 10.57 2.23 0.22
N ILE A 158 9.78 1.59 -0.63
CA ILE A 158 8.63 0.82 -0.18
C ILE A 158 9.12 -0.57 0.16
N PRO A 159 9.01 -1.01 1.44
CA PRO A 159 9.40 -2.35 1.80
C PRO A 159 8.57 -3.31 0.94
N ASP A 160 9.29 -4.14 0.16
CA ASP A 160 8.74 -5.34 -0.46
C ASP A 160 7.86 -6.02 0.59
N ASN A 161 6.54 -6.06 0.34
CA ASN A 161 5.63 -6.94 1.07
C ASN A 161 6.02 -8.38 0.69
N ARG A 162 7.05 -8.91 1.34
CA ARG A 162 7.34 -10.35 1.40
C ARG A 162 6.35 -11.05 2.31
#